data_AF-A0A6M6DZJ4-F1
#
_entry.id   AF-A0A6M6DZJ4-F1
#
_cell.length_a   1.000
_cell.length_b   1.000
_cell.length_c   1.000
_cell.angle_alpha   90.00
_cell.angle_beta   90.00
_cell.angle_gamma   90.00
#
_symmetry.space_group_name_H-M   'P 1'
#
loop_
_entity.id
_entity.type
_entity.pdbx_description
1 polymer ?
#
loop_
_entity_poly.entity_id
_entity_poly.type
_entity_poly.pdbx_seq_one_letter_code
_entity_poly.pdbx_strand_id
1 'polypeptide(L)' 'MGVVQYKAKEKGLPAVLIEDSGLTVFNGVKTKTCLAIGPYNSEEIDEITGHLPLMS' A
#
# COMPACT_ATOMS: atom_id res chain seq x y z
N MET A 1 2.92 0.84 6.33
CA MET A 1 2.34 1.61 5.20
C MET A 1 2.88 3.03 5.01
N GLY A 2 3.10 3.83 6.07
CA GLY A 2 3.36 5.27 5.93
C GLY A 2 4.53 5.64 4.99
N VAL A 3 5.68 4.97 5.13
CA VAL A 3 6.89 5.26 4.33
C VAL A 3 6.68 4.94 2.84
N VAL A 4 6.13 3.77 2.52
CA VAL A 4 5.89 3.34 1.13
C VAL A 4 4.86 4.25 0.45
N GLN A 5 3.77 4.59 1.15
CA GLN A 5 2.75 5.50 0.64
C GLN A 5 3.32 6.91 0.37
N TYR A 6 4.18 7.41 1.26
CA TYR A 6 4.83 8.71 1.09
C TYR A 6 5.73 8.72 -0.14
N LYS A 7 6.62 7.72 -0.28
CA LYS A 7 7.51 7.58 -1.43
C LYS A 7 6.75 7.48 -2.76
N ALA A 8 5.65 6.73 -2.80
CA ALA A 8 4.80 6.63 -3.98
C ALA A 8 4.20 7.98 -4.37
N LYS A 9 3.72 8.77 -3.39
CA LYS A 9 3.19 10.11 -3.61
C LYS A 9 4.27 11.10 -4.09
N GLU A 10 5.46 11.06 -3.50
CA GLU A 10 6.58 11.92 -3.93
C GLU A 10 7.00 11.65 -5.37
N LYS A 11 6.99 10.38 -5.79
CA LYS A 11 7.24 9.98 -7.18
C LYS A 11 6.06 10.22 -8.12
N GLY A 12 4.93 10.72 -7.63
CA GLY A 12 3.73 10.92 -8.44
C GLY A 12 3.06 9.62 -8.91
N LEU A 13 3.35 8.49 -8.27
CA LEU A 13 2.74 7.20 -8.62
C LEU A 13 1.29 7.13 -8.13
N PRO A 14 0.36 6.55 -8.92
CA PRO A 14 -0.98 6.24 -8.44
C PRO A 14 -0.89 5.31 -7.22
N ALA A 15 -1.47 5.72 -6.08
CA ALA A 15 -1.45 4.91 -4.87
C ALA A 15 -2.73 5.07 -4.06
N VAL A 16 -3.31 3.95 -3.61
CA VAL A 16 -4.56 3.90 -2.86
C VAL A 16 -4.35 3.14 -1.56
N LEU A 17 -4.61 3.81 -0.44
CA LEU A 17 -4.60 3.21 0.89
C LEU A 17 -5.96 2.57 1.16
N ILE A 18 -5.98 1.27 1.45
CA ILE A 18 -7.20 0.50 1.66
C ILE A 18 -7.45 0.35 3.16
N GLU A 19 -8.68 0.62 3.56
CA GLU A 19 -9.18 0.53 4.92
C GLU A 19 -10.23 -0.57 5.01
N ASP A 20 -10.00 -1.55 5.87
CA ASP A 20 -11.02 -2.51 6.28
C ASP A 20 -11.89 -1.88 7.38
N SER A 21 -13.20 -2.09 7.30
CA SER A 21 -14.17 -1.62 8.29
C SER A 21 -14.14 -2.43 9.59
N GLY A 22 -13.44 -3.57 9.61
CA GLY A 22 -13.11 -4.28 10.84
C GLY A 22 -14.28 -4.92 11.57
N LEU A 23 -15.40 -5.16 10.87
CA LEU A 23 -16.67 -5.57 11.47
C LEU A 23 -16.66 -7.00 12.04
N THR A 24 -15.75 -7.86 11.58
CA THR A 24 -15.73 -9.28 11.95
C THR A 24 -14.77 -9.59 13.09
N VAL A 25 -13.51 -9.15 12.98
CA VAL A 25 -12.41 -9.54 13.88
C VAL A 25 -11.76 -8.35 14.60
N PHE A 26 -12.13 -7.12 14.24
CA PHE A 26 -11.60 -5.90 14.83
C PHE A 26 -12.67 -5.09 15.59
N ASN A 27 -13.82 -5.70 15.93
CA ASN A 27 -14.91 -5.07 16.69
C ASN A 27 -15.35 -3.70 16.12
N GLY A 28 -15.37 -3.56 14.80
CA GLY A 28 -15.72 -2.31 14.11
C GLY A 28 -14.62 -1.24 14.11
N VAL A 29 -13.42 -1.57 14.59
CA VAL A 29 -12.26 -0.67 14.49
C VAL A 29 -11.72 -0.72 13.07
N LYS A 30 -11.81 0.42 12.38
CA LYS A 30 -11.27 0.55 11.04
C LYS A 30 -9.75 0.42 11.04
N THR A 31 -9.24 -0.40 10.12
CA THR A 31 -7.81 -0.72 10.06
C THR A 31 -7.28 -0.51 8.65
N LYS A 32 -6.14 0.15 8.54
CA LYS A 32 -5.42 0.31 7.27
C LYS A 32 -4.78 -1.04 6.92
N THR A 33 -5.31 -1.74 5.93
CA THR A 33 -4.94 -3.15 5.67
C THR A 33 -3.85 -3.28 4.62
N CYS A 34 -3.95 -2.57 3.51
CA CYS A 34 -2.94 -2.62 2.45
C CYS A 34 -2.84 -1.32 1.64
N LEU A 35 -1.81 -1.23 0.81
CA LEU A 35 -1.57 -0.13 -0.11
C LEU A 35 -1.43 -0.70 -1.51
N ALA A 36 -2.29 -0.23 -2.43
CA ALA A 36 -2.14 -0.51 -3.85
C ALA A 36 -1.30 0.60 -4.50
N ILE A 37 -0.37 0.24 -5.38
CA ILE A 37 0.43 1.18 -6.18
C ILE A 37 0.31 0.75 -7.65
N GLY A 38 0.02 1.71 -8.52
CA GLY A 38 -0.16 1.49 -9.95
C GLY A 38 -1.62 1.65 -10.43
N PRO A 39 -1.89 1.34 -11.71
CA PRO A 39 -0.97 0.77 -12.68
C PRO A 39 0.17 1.73 -13.04
N TYR A 40 1.39 1.19 -13.20
CA TYR A 40 2.58 1.96 -13.58
C TYR A 40 3.73 1.02 -14.01
N ASN A 41 4.86 1.56 -14.48
CA ASN A 41 6.05 0.76 -14.81
C ASN A 41 6.56 -0.02 -13.58
N SER A 42 6.83 -1.30 -13.75
CA SER A 42 7.25 -2.18 -12.65
C SER A 42 8.58 -1.75 -12.03
N GLU A 43 9.55 -1.34 -12.86
CA GLU A 43 10.87 -0.86 -12.41
C GLU A 43 10.74 0.34 -11.46
N GLU A 44 9.85 1.28 -11.78
CA GLU A 44 9.61 2.48 -10.96
C GLU A 44 8.86 2.17 -9.66
N ILE A 45 7.99 1.14 -9.66
CA ILE A 45 7.33 0.62 -8.45
C ILE A 45 8.36 -0.11 -7.56
N ASP A 46 9.24 -0.91 -8.16
CA ASP A 46 10.24 -1.72 -7.45
C ASP A 46 11.30 -0.87 -6.74
N GLU A 47 11.60 0.33 -7.23
CA GLU A 47 12.42 1.30 -6.49
C GLU A 47 11.86 1.63 -5.10
N ILE A 48 10.55 1.48 -4.91
CA ILE A 48 9.88 1.70 -3.62
C ILE A 48 9.62 0.38 -2.91
N THR A 49 9.14 -0.67 -3.60
CA THR A 49 8.63 -1.90 -2.97
C THR A 49 9.52 -3.13 -3.13
N GLY A 50 10.55 -3.11 -3.97
CA GLY A 50 11.34 -4.31 -4.32
C GLY A 50 12.12 -4.92 -3.17
N HIS A 51 12.28 -4.20 -2.06
CA HIS A 51 12.88 -4.72 -0.82
C HIS A 51 11.87 -5.47 0.07
N LEU A 52 10.58 -5.40 -0.24
CA LEU A 52 9.54 -6.10 0.52
C LEU A 52 9.47 -7.56 0.08
N PRO A 53 9.26 -8.51 1.02
CA PRO A 53 9.05 -9.89 0.66
C PRO A 53 7.71 -10.05 -0.08
N LEU A 54 7.68 -10.99 -1.03
CA LEU A 54 6.42 -11.42 -1.63
C LEU A 54 5.60 -12.20 -0.60
N MET A 55 4.28 -12.00 -0.61
CA MET A 55 3.36 -12.82 0.17
C MET A 55 3.17 -14.16 -0.52
N SER A 56 3.37 -15.24 0.23
CA SER A 56 3.07 -16.63 -0.17
C SER A 56 1.60 -16.97 0.01
#